data_AF-A0A8C6YLU4-F1
#
_entry.id   AF-A0A8C6YLU4-F1
#
_cell.length_a   1.000
_cell.length_b   1.000
_cell.length_c   1.000
_cell.angle_alpha   90.00
_cell.angle_beta   90.00
_cell.angle_gamma   90.00
#
_symmetry.space_group_name_H-M   'P 1'
#
loop_
_entity.id
_entity.type
_entity.pdbx_description
1 polymer ?
#
loop_
_entity_poly.entity_id
_entity_poly.type
_entity_poly.pdbx_seq_one_letter_code
_entity_poly.pdbx_strand_id
1 'polypeptide(L)'
;MSSDQRYVLNGDWSIAWPGAYEVAGTRLLYARAADGTESLEAPGPTAEELHVMVLLQEPNPRIEYEFWAPRQHGASALRQRQPQPRGAGSPQPSPGPPPLSPRHCGKCRTPKGHSQRIHHFCQSDFVFQARIVATQLVGQETRHEVRVLTRYRRHFPLLPREYVWVPSTCGCPRLQRGRRYVLMAQRHVNREHTLNRIVLRADGYARPWSVHEERRVREAARHCGPSPP
;
A
#
# COMPACT_ATOMS: atom_id res chain seq x y z
N MET A 1 -18.31 -1.49 -29.50
CA MET A 1 -18.23 -0.86 -28.17
C MET A 1 -18.34 0.63 -28.43
N SER A 2 -19.41 1.27 -27.98
CA SER A 2 -19.79 2.64 -28.38
C SER A 2 -18.79 3.66 -27.85
N SER A 3 -18.53 4.68 -28.66
CA SER A 3 -17.44 5.68 -28.61
C SER A 3 -17.63 6.80 -27.59
N ASP A 4 -18.66 6.76 -26.74
CA ASP A 4 -19.09 7.95 -25.98
C ASP A 4 -18.96 7.78 -24.45
N GLN A 5 -18.04 6.94 -23.97
CA GLN A 5 -17.71 6.91 -22.54
C GLN A 5 -16.83 8.11 -22.18
N ARG A 6 -17.47 9.15 -21.64
CA ARG A 6 -16.79 10.33 -21.09
C ARG A 6 -16.32 10.04 -19.67
N TYR A 7 -15.00 9.93 -19.49
CA TYR A 7 -14.41 9.83 -18.17
C TYR A 7 -14.30 11.22 -17.52
N VAL A 8 -14.66 11.31 -16.25
CA VAL A 8 -14.63 12.57 -15.51
C VAL A 8 -13.51 12.59 -14.46
N LEU A 9 -13.20 11.43 -13.90
CA LEU A 9 -12.07 11.22 -13.00
C LEU A 9 -11.24 10.04 -13.49
N ASN A 10 -9.92 10.16 -13.37
CA ASN A 10 -8.95 9.10 -13.66
C ASN A 10 -9.14 8.40 -15.04
N GLY A 11 -9.58 9.15 -16.04
CA GLY A 11 -9.76 8.70 -17.42
C GLY A 11 -8.54 8.91 -18.30
N ASP A 12 -8.49 8.24 -19.46
CA ASP A 12 -7.47 8.46 -20.48
C ASP A 12 -6.03 8.42 -19.95
N TRP A 13 -5.74 7.45 -19.08
CA TRP A 13 -4.44 7.27 -18.41
C TRP A 13 -3.98 8.47 -17.56
N SER A 14 -4.87 9.41 -17.28
CA SER A 14 -4.59 10.60 -16.49
C SER A 14 -5.03 10.42 -15.04
N ILE A 15 -4.31 11.01 -14.09
CA ILE A 15 -4.65 11.00 -12.67
C ILE A 15 -5.31 12.33 -12.31
N ALA A 16 -6.52 12.29 -11.78
CA ALA A 16 -7.23 13.47 -11.28
C ALA A 16 -6.62 13.96 -9.95
N TRP A 17 -6.58 15.29 -9.77
CA TRP A 17 -6.16 15.92 -8.52
C TRP A 17 -7.35 16.01 -7.55
N PRO A 18 -7.14 15.93 -6.22
CA PRO A 18 -8.20 16.19 -5.25
C PRO A 18 -8.82 17.57 -5.47
N GLY A 19 -10.14 17.65 -5.50
CA GLY A 19 -10.86 18.87 -5.83
C GLY A 19 -12.33 18.67 -6.14
N ALA A 20 -12.99 19.77 -6.51
CA ALA A 20 -14.39 19.79 -6.94
C ALA A 20 -14.49 19.68 -8.47
N TYR A 21 -15.38 18.82 -8.94
CA TYR A 21 -15.64 18.55 -10.35
C TYR A 21 -17.13 18.70 -10.65
N GLU A 22 -17.46 19.33 -11.76
CA GLU A 22 -18.85 19.40 -12.25
C GLU A 22 -19.16 18.12 -13.02
N VAL A 23 -20.06 17.30 -12.47
CA VAL A 23 -20.34 15.94 -12.96
C VAL A 23 -21.84 15.69 -12.88
N ALA A 24 -22.47 15.26 -13.97
CA ALA A 24 -23.89 14.91 -14.00
C ALA A 24 -24.81 15.96 -13.34
N GLY A 25 -24.52 17.26 -13.54
CA GLY A 25 -25.31 18.35 -12.97
C GLY A 25 -25.16 18.58 -11.46
N THR A 26 -24.13 18.00 -10.81
CA THR A 26 -23.80 18.26 -9.40
C THR A 26 -22.30 18.41 -9.19
N ARG A 27 -21.92 19.00 -8.06
CA ARG A 27 -20.51 19.21 -7.70
C ARG A 27 -19.96 18.01 -6.93
N LEU A 28 -19.28 17.12 -7.63
CA LEU A 28 -18.58 15.97 -7.07
C LEU A 28 -17.29 16.42 -6.38
N LEU A 29 -17.17 16.17 -5.09
CA LEU A 29 -15.92 16.34 -4.34
C LEU A 29 -15.13 15.03 -4.40
N TYR A 30 -13.96 15.10 -5.01
CA TYR A 30 -12.99 14.02 -5.01
C TYR A 30 -11.88 14.33 -4.02
N ALA A 31 -11.65 13.43 -3.06
CA ALA A 31 -10.55 13.54 -2.12
C ALA A 31 -9.70 12.27 -2.12
N ARG A 32 -8.39 12.45 -2.11
CA ARG A 32 -7.41 11.38 -1.94
C ARG A 32 -6.60 11.66 -0.67
N ALA A 33 -6.75 10.78 0.31
CA ALA A 33 -5.98 10.85 1.55
C ALA A 33 -4.56 10.33 1.35
N ALA A 34 -3.66 10.70 2.27
CA ALA A 34 -2.25 10.31 2.21
C ALA A 34 -2.03 8.79 2.36
N ASP A 35 -3.02 8.06 2.88
CA ASP A 35 -3.01 6.60 2.99
C ASP A 35 -3.47 5.89 1.70
N GLY A 36 -3.75 6.64 0.64
CA GLY A 36 -4.25 6.13 -0.64
C GLY A 36 -5.77 5.89 -0.67
N THR A 37 -6.49 6.19 0.43
CA THR A 37 -7.94 6.14 0.44
C THR A 37 -8.49 7.23 -0.47
N GLU A 38 -9.36 6.84 -1.41
CA GLU A 38 -10.08 7.74 -2.29
C GLU A 38 -11.54 7.82 -1.85
N SER A 39 -12.10 9.02 -1.87
CA SER A 39 -13.50 9.29 -1.54
C SER A 39 -14.13 10.19 -2.58
N LEU A 40 -15.40 9.90 -2.87
CA LEU A 40 -16.23 10.60 -3.83
C LEU A 40 -17.53 11.00 -3.12
N GLU A 41 -17.80 12.29 -3.02
CA GLU A 41 -19.01 12.81 -2.38
C GLU A 41 -19.74 13.76 -3.32
N ALA A 42 -21.03 13.52 -3.56
CA ALA A 42 -21.88 14.37 -4.38
C ALA A 42 -23.16 14.73 -3.62
N PRO A 43 -23.48 16.02 -3.42
CA PRO A 43 -24.69 16.43 -2.72
C PRO A 43 -25.98 16.11 -3.50
N GLY A 44 -25.87 15.87 -4.82
CA GLY A 44 -26.99 15.52 -5.70
C GLY A 44 -27.91 16.70 -6.02
N PRO A 45 -29.06 16.46 -6.68
CA PRO A 45 -29.37 15.25 -7.46
C PRO A 45 -28.46 15.13 -8.69
N THR A 46 -28.19 13.91 -9.16
CA THR A 46 -27.50 13.68 -10.44
C THR A 46 -28.51 13.69 -11.59
N ALA A 47 -28.24 14.43 -12.65
CA ALA A 47 -29.07 14.54 -13.84
C ALA A 47 -28.93 13.33 -14.78
N GLU A 48 -27.82 12.60 -14.69
CA GLU A 48 -27.50 11.41 -15.48
C GLU A 48 -26.89 10.32 -14.59
N GLU A 49 -26.86 9.08 -15.09
CA GLU A 49 -26.30 7.94 -14.36
C GLU A 49 -24.77 8.03 -14.29
N LEU A 50 -24.22 7.78 -13.10
CA LEU A 50 -22.78 7.73 -12.88
C LEU A 50 -22.31 6.30 -12.70
N HIS A 51 -21.33 5.90 -13.52
CA HIS A 51 -20.66 4.61 -13.38
C HIS A 51 -19.33 4.77 -12.67
N VAL A 52 -19.19 4.16 -11.50
CA VAL A 52 -17.93 4.09 -10.76
C VAL A 52 -17.21 2.80 -11.11
N MET A 53 -16.08 2.92 -11.80
CA MET A 53 -15.20 1.78 -12.13
C MET A 53 -14.03 1.75 -11.15
N VAL A 54 -13.85 0.62 -10.47
CA VAL A 54 -12.79 0.46 -9.47
C VAL A 54 -11.72 -0.49 -10.02
N LEU A 55 -10.50 0.03 -10.19
CA LEU A 55 -9.34 -0.79 -10.52
C LEU A 55 -8.74 -1.35 -9.23
N LEU A 56 -8.98 -2.65 -9.01
CA LEU A 56 -8.47 -3.37 -7.85
C LEU A 56 -7.07 -3.90 -8.16
N GLN A 57 -6.05 -3.35 -7.50
CA GLN A 57 -4.70 -3.91 -7.54
C GLN A 57 -4.53 -5.07 -6.53
N GLU A 58 -5.46 -5.21 -5.59
CA GLU A 58 -5.44 -6.23 -4.52
C GLU A 58 -6.84 -6.81 -4.25
N PRO A 59 -6.95 -8.00 -3.63
CA PRO A 59 -8.24 -8.62 -3.32
C PRO A 59 -9.07 -7.76 -2.35
N ASN A 60 -10.10 -7.12 -2.90
CA ASN A 60 -11.16 -6.34 -2.24
C ASN A 60 -10.69 -5.55 -0.99
N PRO A 61 -10.10 -4.35 -1.17
CA PRO A 61 -9.66 -3.47 -0.09
C PRO A 61 -10.82 -2.86 0.72
N ARG A 62 -12.05 -3.35 0.52
CA ARG A 62 -13.33 -2.85 1.02
C ARG A 62 -13.73 -1.55 0.33
N ILE A 63 -14.89 -1.60 -0.34
CA ILE A 63 -15.57 -0.43 -0.92
C ILE A 63 -16.77 -0.15 -0.03
N GLU A 64 -16.85 1.07 0.49
CA GLU A 64 -17.99 1.56 1.27
C GLU A 64 -18.70 2.63 0.43
N TYR A 65 -20.02 2.56 0.32
CA TYR A 65 -20.82 3.52 -0.45
C TYR A 65 -22.17 3.74 0.25
N GLU A 66 -22.69 4.95 0.13
CA GLU A 66 -24.02 5.35 0.57
C GLU A 66 -24.64 6.30 -0.46
N PHE A 67 -25.96 6.24 -0.64
CA PHE A 67 -26.66 7.11 -1.59
C PHE A 67 -28.12 7.32 -1.20
N TRP A 68 -28.69 8.42 -1.67
CA TRP A 68 -30.11 8.74 -1.54
C TRP A 68 -30.84 8.36 -2.84
N ALA A 69 -31.87 7.52 -2.73
CA ALA A 69 -32.72 7.15 -3.86
C ALA A 69 -33.97 8.06 -3.94
N PRO A 70 -34.47 8.40 -5.15
CA PRO A 70 -35.76 9.07 -5.29
C PRO A 70 -36.86 8.27 -4.60
N ARG A 71 -37.72 8.95 -3.83
CA ARG A 71 -38.89 8.31 -3.21
C ARG A 71 -39.87 7.91 -4.31
N GLN A 72 -39.90 6.62 -4.65
CA GLN A 72 -40.94 6.08 -5.51
C GLN A 72 -42.26 6.08 -4.71
N HIS A 73 -43.23 6.88 -5.15
CA HIS A 73 -44.59 6.82 -4.63
C HIS A 73 -45.24 5.52 -5.09
N GLY A 74 -45.23 4.50 -4.22
CA GLY A 74 -46.03 3.29 -4.37
C GLY A 74 -45.25 1.98 -4.23
N ALA A 75 -45.65 1.20 -3.23
CA ALA A 75 -45.40 -0.23 -3.03
C ALA A 75 -44.01 -0.68 -2.52
N SER A 76 -44.05 -1.05 -1.23
CA SER A 76 -43.31 -2.13 -0.55
C SER A 76 -41.78 -2.07 -0.51
N ALA A 77 -41.27 -2.06 0.72
CA ALA A 77 -39.86 -2.20 1.07
C ALA A 77 -39.27 -3.53 0.55
N LEU A 78 -38.87 -3.57 -0.72
CA LEU A 78 -37.78 -4.46 -1.10
C LEU A 78 -36.49 -3.80 -0.63
N ARG A 79 -35.86 -4.39 0.39
CA ARG A 79 -34.40 -4.39 0.49
C ARG A 79 -33.89 -4.78 -0.89
N GLN A 80 -33.47 -3.80 -1.69
CA GLN A 80 -32.80 -4.07 -2.94
C GLN A 80 -31.51 -4.79 -2.57
N ARG A 81 -31.56 -6.13 -2.61
CA ARG A 81 -30.37 -6.95 -2.65
C ARG A 81 -29.58 -6.42 -3.83
N GLN A 82 -28.46 -5.76 -3.54
CA GLN A 82 -27.47 -5.49 -4.55
C GLN A 82 -27.22 -6.79 -5.31
N PRO A 83 -27.21 -6.76 -6.65
CA PRO A 83 -26.66 -7.87 -7.41
C PRO A 83 -25.24 -8.08 -6.89
N GLN A 84 -24.94 -9.27 -6.38
CA GLN A 84 -23.55 -9.70 -6.34
C GLN A 84 -22.99 -9.47 -7.75
N PRO A 85 -21.80 -8.86 -7.90
CA PRO A 85 -21.17 -8.81 -9.21
C PRO A 85 -21.11 -10.25 -9.69
N ARG A 86 -21.90 -10.58 -10.71
CA ARG A 86 -21.77 -11.84 -11.42
C ARG A 86 -20.33 -11.84 -11.87
N GLY A 87 -19.55 -12.76 -11.30
CA GLY A 87 -18.18 -12.97 -11.73
C GLY A 87 -18.23 -13.15 -13.23
N ALA A 88 -17.74 -12.16 -13.97
CA ALA A 88 -17.32 -12.38 -15.34
C ALA A 88 -16.35 -13.55 -15.24
N GLY A 89 -16.71 -14.66 -15.89
CA GLY A 89 -15.94 -15.89 -15.88
C GLY A 89 -14.48 -15.53 -16.05
N SER A 90 -13.66 -15.93 -15.07
CA SER A 90 -12.23 -15.80 -15.15
C SER A 90 -11.80 -16.39 -16.50
N PRO A 91 -11.07 -15.67 -17.36
CA PRO A 91 -10.38 -16.32 -18.46
C PRO A 91 -9.57 -17.46 -17.86
N GLN A 92 -9.72 -18.67 -18.39
CA GLN A 92 -8.91 -19.81 -17.98
C GLN A 92 -7.44 -19.37 -17.95
N PRO A 93 -6.67 -19.70 -16.90
CA PRO A 93 -5.26 -19.39 -16.89
C PRO A 93 -4.63 -20.11 -18.09
N SER A 94 -4.14 -19.34 -19.05
CA SER A 94 -3.19 -19.83 -20.04
C SER A 94 -2.10 -20.58 -19.28
N PRO A 95 -1.64 -21.75 -19.74
CA PRO A 95 -0.52 -22.42 -19.09
C PRO A 95 0.64 -21.43 -19.09
N GLY A 96 0.93 -20.91 -17.90
CA GLY A 96 2.09 -20.06 -17.70
C GLY A 96 3.33 -20.81 -18.16
N PRO A 97 4.41 -20.11 -18.55
CA PRO A 97 5.68 -20.75 -18.75
C PRO A 97 5.97 -21.69 -17.55
N PRO A 98 6.57 -22.87 -17.78
CA PRO A 98 6.74 -23.89 -16.75
C PRO A 98 7.29 -23.24 -15.48
N PRO A 99 6.88 -23.70 -14.28
CA PRO A 99 7.37 -23.13 -13.04
C PRO A 99 8.89 -23.11 -13.12
N LEU A 100 9.46 -21.90 -13.17
CA LEU A 100 10.88 -21.71 -12.96
C LEU A 100 11.20 -22.49 -11.70
N SER A 101 12.05 -23.50 -11.87
CA SER A 101 12.44 -24.54 -10.92
C SER A 101 12.38 -24.02 -9.49
N PRO A 102 11.91 -24.82 -8.50
CA PRO A 102 11.68 -24.36 -7.13
C PRO A 102 12.83 -23.47 -6.70
N ARG A 103 12.53 -22.16 -6.57
CA ARG A 103 13.54 -21.18 -6.18
C ARG A 103 14.07 -21.67 -4.86
N HIS A 104 15.29 -22.19 -4.85
CA HIS A 104 15.91 -22.70 -3.65
C HIS A 104 16.10 -21.50 -2.72
N CYS A 105 15.16 -21.33 -1.79
CA CYS A 105 15.25 -20.28 -0.80
C CYS A 105 16.36 -20.67 0.16
N GLY A 106 17.50 -20.00 0.02
CA GLY A 106 18.62 -20.14 0.94
C GLY A 106 18.28 -19.62 2.34
N LYS A 107 19.20 -19.82 3.28
CA LYS A 107 19.10 -19.23 4.63
C LYS A 107 19.10 -17.70 4.50
N CYS A 108 18.20 -17.03 5.22
CA CYS A 108 18.18 -15.56 5.23
C CYS A 108 19.50 -15.01 5.75
N ARG A 109 20.17 -14.19 4.93
CA ARG A 109 21.35 -13.46 5.34
C ARG A 109 20.91 -12.36 6.29
N THR A 110 21.56 -12.28 7.44
CA THR A 110 21.26 -11.22 8.41
C THR A 110 22.53 -10.44 8.70
N PRO A 111 22.53 -9.11 8.59
CA PRO A 111 23.71 -8.29 8.85
C PRO A 111 24.18 -8.49 10.30
N LYS A 112 25.46 -8.85 10.50
CA LYS A 112 26.05 -9.14 11.82
C LYS A 112 27.16 -8.15 12.15
N GLY A 113 27.28 -7.82 13.43
CA GLY A 113 28.35 -6.96 13.94
C GLY A 113 27.99 -5.48 14.01
N HIS A 114 28.90 -4.72 14.63
CA HIS A 114 28.77 -3.28 14.85
C HIS A 114 28.86 -2.49 13.54
N SER A 115 29.91 -2.72 12.74
CA SER A 115 30.15 -1.99 11.49
C SER A 115 29.01 -2.17 10.48
N GLN A 116 28.47 -3.38 10.33
CA GLN A 116 27.32 -3.63 9.45
C GLN A 116 26.06 -2.90 9.90
N ARG A 117 25.82 -2.78 11.21
CA ARG A 117 24.69 -2.01 11.74
C ARG A 117 24.82 -0.53 11.39
N ILE A 118 25.99 0.05 11.60
CA ILE A 118 26.26 1.45 11.23
C ILE A 118 26.06 1.64 9.73
N HIS A 119 26.62 0.75 8.91
CA HIS A 119 26.49 0.81 7.46
C HIS A 119 25.02 0.83 7.00
N HIS A 120 24.22 -0.14 7.45
CA HIS A 120 22.79 -0.19 7.14
C HIS A 120 22.03 1.01 7.69
N PHE A 121 22.37 1.50 8.89
CA PHE A 121 21.74 2.68 9.47
C PHE A 121 22.03 3.92 8.62
N CYS A 122 23.30 4.10 8.22
CA CYS A 122 23.75 5.27 7.46
C CYS A 122 23.21 5.28 6.02
N GLN A 123 22.97 4.12 5.40
CA GLN A 123 22.49 4.00 4.03
C GLN A 123 20.97 3.88 3.87
N SER A 124 20.23 3.83 4.99
CA SER A 124 18.78 3.69 4.96
C SER A 124 18.09 5.05 5.07
N ASP A 125 17.04 5.23 4.28
CA ASP A 125 16.18 6.43 4.34
C ASP A 125 15.31 6.42 5.61
N PHE A 126 14.96 5.22 6.06
CA PHE A 126 14.11 4.96 7.20
C PHE A 126 14.78 3.99 8.16
N VAL A 127 14.88 4.37 9.43
CA VAL A 127 15.23 3.45 10.53
C VAL A 127 14.19 3.59 11.62
N PHE A 128 13.44 2.52 11.87
CA PHE A 128 12.31 2.58 12.79
C PHE A 128 12.05 1.25 13.48
N GLN A 129 11.47 1.34 14.67
CA GLN A 129 10.86 0.22 15.36
C GLN A 129 9.43 0.04 14.85
N ALA A 130 9.09 -1.17 14.45
CA ALA A 130 7.75 -1.50 13.97
C ALA A 130 7.25 -2.83 14.57
N ARG A 131 5.93 -2.93 14.74
CA ARG A 131 5.23 -4.19 15.00
C ARG A 131 4.64 -4.71 13.69
N ILE A 132 4.89 -5.98 13.35
CA ILE A 132 4.31 -6.60 12.16
C ILE A 132 2.83 -6.90 12.43
N VAL A 133 1.94 -6.37 11.60
CA VAL A 133 0.48 -6.54 11.73
C VAL A 133 -0.01 -7.67 10.83
N ALA A 134 0.40 -7.66 9.57
CA ALA A 134 0.04 -8.64 8.56
C ALA A 134 1.18 -8.84 7.55
N THR A 135 1.17 -9.99 6.88
CA THR A 135 2.10 -10.33 5.81
C THR A 135 1.28 -10.90 4.65
N GLN A 136 1.50 -10.40 3.44
CA GLN A 136 0.81 -10.84 2.24
C GLN A 136 1.80 -11.01 1.09
N LEU A 137 1.63 -12.06 0.30
CA LEU A 137 2.34 -12.23 -0.96
C LEU A 137 1.57 -11.49 -2.06
N VAL A 138 2.26 -10.60 -2.75
CA VAL A 138 1.70 -9.78 -3.84
C VAL A 138 2.61 -9.95 -5.04
N GLY A 139 2.17 -10.76 -6.01
CA GLY A 139 2.99 -11.13 -7.16
C GLY A 139 4.28 -11.86 -6.75
N GLN A 140 5.44 -11.24 -7.02
CA GLN A 140 6.77 -11.76 -6.68
C GLN A 140 7.37 -11.11 -5.42
N GLU A 141 6.57 -10.34 -4.68
CA GLU A 141 7.01 -9.57 -3.53
C GLU A 141 6.22 -9.96 -2.27
N THR A 142 6.83 -9.76 -1.12
CA THR A 142 6.15 -9.87 0.17
C THR A 142 5.88 -8.48 0.71
N ARG A 143 4.63 -8.18 1.02
CA ARG A 143 4.21 -6.93 1.68
C ARG A 143 3.93 -7.20 3.15
N HIS A 144 4.53 -6.40 4.01
CA HIS A 144 4.28 -6.38 5.44
C HIS A 144 3.53 -5.11 5.82
N GLU A 145 2.35 -5.26 6.40
CA GLU A 145 1.69 -4.16 7.08
C GLU A 145 2.34 -3.99 8.46
N VAL A 146 2.80 -2.78 8.77
CA VAL A 146 3.52 -2.49 10.02
C VAL A 146 2.89 -1.34 10.76
N ARG A 147 2.91 -1.43 12.10
CA ARG A 147 2.64 -0.29 12.97
C ARG A 147 3.96 0.31 13.45
N VAL A 148 4.23 1.55 13.09
CA VAL A 148 5.45 2.28 13.49
C VAL A 148 5.32 2.72 14.94
N LEU A 149 6.33 2.38 15.75
CA LEU A 149 6.37 2.68 17.19
C LEU A 149 7.37 3.78 17.51
N THR A 150 8.61 3.64 17.01
CA THR A 150 9.71 4.57 17.27
C THR A 150 10.43 4.86 15.96
N ARG A 151 10.78 6.12 15.71
CA ARG A 151 11.47 6.57 14.49
C ARG A 151 12.87 7.01 14.89
N TYR A 152 13.89 6.24 14.52
CA TYR A 152 15.30 6.51 14.85
C TYR A 152 15.98 7.38 13.78
N ARG A 153 15.61 7.19 12.51
CA ARG A 153 16.02 8.03 11.38
C ARG A 153 14.89 8.11 10.37
N ARG A 154 14.64 9.30 9.83
CA ARG A 154 13.68 9.50 8.75
C ARG A 154 14.11 10.70 7.91
N HIS A 155 14.30 10.49 6.61
CA HIS A 155 14.40 11.59 5.65
C HIS A 155 13.02 11.99 5.12
N PHE A 156 12.07 11.06 5.11
CA PHE A 156 10.69 11.28 4.69
C PHE A 156 9.71 10.94 5.81
N PRO A 157 8.49 11.52 5.83
CA PRO A 157 7.48 11.19 6.83
C PRO A 157 7.18 9.68 6.88
N LEU A 158 7.01 9.15 8.10
CA LEU A 158 6.56 7.78 8.35
C LEU A 158 5.23 7.84 9.11
N LEU A 159 4.17 7.32 8.50
CA LEU A 159 2.84 7.22 9.09
C LEU A 159 2.81 6.18 10.23
N PRO A 160 1.80 6.23 11.12
CA PRO A 160 1.65 5.22 12.18
C PRO A 160 1.40 3.80 11.65
N ARG A 161 0.79 3.66 10.48
CA ARG A 161 0.61 2.41 9.74
C ARG A 161 1.20 2.57 8.35
N GLU A 162 2.04 1.63 7.94
CA GLU A 162 2.80 1.69 6.69
C GLU A 162 2.87 0.30 6.04
N TYR A 163 3.20 0.27 4.75
CA TYR A 163 3.46 -0.96 4.01
C TYR A 163 4.95 -1.08 3.65
N VAL A 164 5.60 -2.11 4.21
CA VAL A 164 7.00 -2.44 3.92
C VAL A 164 7.06 -3.58 2.93
N TRP A 165 7.72 -3.36 1.81
CA TRP A 165 7.82 -4.31 0.71
C TRP A 165 9.17 -5.01 0.70
N VAL A 166 9.16 -6.31 0.46
CA VAL A 166 10.34 -7.13 0.30
C VAL A 166 10.30 -7.74 -1.11
N PRO A 167 11.32 -7.52 -1.95
CA PRO A 167 11.35 -8.00 -3.34
C PRO A 167 11.70 -9.51 -3.41
N SER A 168 10.97 -10.31 -2.64
CA SER A 168 11.16 -11.76 -2.54
C SER A 168 9.93 -12.42 -1.93
N THR A 169 9.69 -13.67 -2.32
CA THR A 169 8.70 -14.57 -1.73
C THR A 169 9.31 -15.57 -0.74
N CYS A 170 10.64 -15.55 -0.53
CA CYS A 170 11.36 -16.51 0.33
C CYS A 170 11.19 -16.26 1.84
N GLY A 171 10.38 -15.28 2.25
CA GLY A 171 10.18 -14.94 3.67
C GLY A 171 11.44 -14.41 4.37
N CYS A 172 12.37 -13.81 3.61
CA CYS A 172 13.55 -13.14 4.14
C CYS A 172 13.41 -11.62 4.03
N PRO A 173 13.61 -10.86 5.13
CA PRO A 173 13.92 -11.32 6.47
C PRO A 173 12.73 -11.98 7.18
N ARG A 174 13.00 -12.86 8.16
CA ARG A 174 11.98 -13.63 8.89
C ARG A 174 11.21 -12.74 9.87
N LEU A 175 10.14 -12.12 9.37
CA LEU A 175 9.26 -11.24 10.11
C LEU A 175 7.99 -11.97 10.55
N GLN A 176 7.76 -12.03 11.87
CA GLN A 176 6.61 -12.73 12.45
C GLN A 176 5.53 -11.74 12.86
N ARG A 177 4.28 -12.10 12.56
CA ARG A 177 3.10 -11.33 12.97
C ARG A 177 3.09 -11.09 14.48
N GLY A 178 2.72 -9.89 14.88
CA GLY A 178 2.62 -9.47 16.28
C GLY A 178 3.95 -9.14 16.96
N ARG A 179 5.10 -9.52 16.39
CA ARG A 179 6.42 -9.23 16.97
C ARG A 179 6.93 -7.85 16.57
N ARG A 180 7.80 -7.30 17.43
CA ARG A 180 8.46 -6.00 17.23
C ARG A 180 9.86 -6.19 16.66
N TYR A 181 10.21 -5.34 15.71
CA TYR A 181 11.50 -5.35 15.03
C TYR A 181 12.04 -3.94 14.88
N VAL A 182 13.36 -3.81 14.78
CA VAL A 182 14.01 -2.66 14.16
C VAL A 182 14.20 -2.98 12.68
N LEU A 183 13.71 -2.10 11.82
CA LEU A 183 13.80 -2.20 10.37
C LEU A 183 14.62 -1.02 9.85
N MET A 184 15.56 -1.30 8.95
CA MET A 184 16.27 -0.29 8.17
C MET A 184 15.92 -0.48 6.71
N ALA A 185 15.19 0.48 6.15
CA ALA A 185 14.56 0.39 4.85
C ALA A 185 14.88 1.60 3.97
N GLN A 186 14.75 1.41 2.67
CA GLN A 186 15.02 2.42 1.66
C GLN A 186 13.71 2.87 1.01
N ARG A 187 13.69 4.11 0.54
CA ARG A 187 12.63 4.64 -0.29
C ARG A 187 12.86 4.17 -1.73
N HIS A 188 11.86 3.52 -2.31
CA HIS A 188 11.85 3.24 -3.74
C HIS A 188 10.79 4.11 -4.40
N VAL A 189 11.25 4.94 -5.34
CA VAL A 189 10.40 5.80 -6.15
C VAL A 189 10.49 5.34 -7.59
N ASN A 190 9.36 5.05 -8.23
CA ASN A 190 9.37 4.71 -9.66
C ASN A 190 9.88 5.91 -10.48
N ARG A 191 10.35 5.67 -11.72
CA ARG A 191 10.86 6.71 -12.64
C ARG A 191 9.88 7.88 -12.85
N GLU A 192 8.59 7.60 -12.79
CA GLU A 192 7.52 8.60 -12.93
C GLU A 192 7.17 9.32 -11.63
N HIS A 193 7.87 9.02 -10.53
CA HIS A 193 7.63 9.57 -9.19
C HIS A 193 6.23 9.34 -8.59
N THR A 194 5.44 8.45 -9.20
CA THR A 194 4.06 8.13 -8.80
C THR A 194 3.94 7.12 -7.66
N LEU A 195 4.92 6.23 -7.53
CA LEU A 195 4.93 5.17 -6.52
C LEU A 195 5.99 5.45 -5.48
N ASN A 196 5.59 5.67 -4.23
CA ASN A 196 6.49 5.86 -3.10
C ASN A 196 6.39 4.66 -2.16
N ARG A 197 7.38 3.77 -2.21
CA ARG A 197 7.37 2.51 -1.46
C ARG A 197 8.49 2.47 -0.42
N ILE A 198 8.20 1.91 0.74
CA ILE A 198 9.22 1.55 1.73
C ILE A 198 9.68 0.13 1.41
N VAL A 199 10.94 -0.03 1.02
CA VAL A 199 11.50 -1.31 0.58
C VAL A 199 12.54 -1.80 1.58
N LEU A 200 12.34 -3.03 2.05
CA LEU A 200 13.27 -3.77 2.89
C LEU A 200 13.93 -4.86 2.04
N ARG A 201 15.24 -4.78 1.89
CA ARG A 201 16.00 -5.78 1.13
C ARG A 201 15.96 -7.14 1.84
N ALA A 202 16.05 -8.23 1.07
CA ALA A 202 16.07 -9.60 1.62
C ALA A 202 17.30 -9.88 2.50
N ASP A 203 18.41 -9.19 2.23
CA ASP A 203 19.65 -9.15 3.04
C ASP A 203 19.70 -7.93 3.98
N GLY A 204 18.60 -7.19 4.07
CA GLY A 204 18.49 -5.95 4.82
C GLY A 204 18.50 -6.13 6.33
N TYR A 205 18.60 -5.01 7.05
CA TYR A 205 18.63 -5.01 8.50
C TYR A 205 17.23 -5.14 9.08
N ALA A 206 16.89 -6.34 9.55
CA ALA A 206 15.70 -6.59 10.34
C ALA A 206 16.06 -7.43 11.57
N ARG A 207 15.95 -6.84 12.76
CA ARG A 207 16.30 -7.50 14.03
C ARG A 207 15.14 -7.43 15.01
N PRO A 208 14.84 -8.54 15.74
CA PRO A 208 13.87 -8.49 16.82
C PRO A 208 14.23 -7.36 17.79
N TRP A 209 13.23 -6.57 18.17
CA TRP A 209 13.44 -5.47 19.10
C TRP A 209 13.75 -5.99 20.50
N SER A 210 14.69 -5.33 21.17
CA SER A 210 14.98 -5.48 22.59
C SER A 210 15.59 -4.18 23.11
N VAL A 211 15.64 -3.98 24.43
CA VAL A 211 16.30 -2.82 25.04
C VAL A 211 17.78 -2.74 24.63
N HIS A 212 18.46 -3.88 24.52
CA HIS A 212 19.84 -3.96 24.04
C HIS A 212 19.98 -3.51 22.59
N GLU A 213 19.05 -3.94 21.73
CA GLU A 213 19.04 -3.56 20.32
C GLU A 213 18.73 -2.08 20.13
N GLU A 214 17.80 -1.53 20.90
CA GLU A 214 17.50 -0.10 20.92
C GLU A 214 18.73 0.75 21.26
N ARG A 215 19.47 0.39 22.32
CA ARG A 215 20.71 1.11 22.67
C ARG A 215 21.72 1.11 21.53
N ARG A 216 21.93 -0.04 20.88
CA ARG A 216 22.88 -0.19 19.78
C ARG A 216 22.45 0.57 18.51
N VAL A 217 21.15 0.69 18.26
CA VAL A 217 20.61 1.47 17.12
C VAL A 217 20.77 2.96 17.37
N ARG A 218 20.52 3.42 18.61
CA ARG A 218 20.77 4.82 19.01
C ARG A 218 22.25 5.17 18.99
N GLU A 219 23.11 4.22 19.35
CA GLU A 219 24.56 4.35 19.19
C GLU A 219 24.95 4.49 17.72
N ALA A 220 24.45 3.61 16.84
CA ALA A 220 24.72 3.70 15.41
C ALA A 220 24.31 5.06 14.80
N ALA A 221 23.23 5.68 15.30
CA ALA A 221 22.79 7.00 14.87
C ALA A 221 23.85 8.09 15.06
N ARG A 222 24.72 7.97 16.08
CA ARG A 222 25.79 8.94 16.35
C ARG A 222 26.93 8.89 15.32
N HIS A 223 27.01 7.82 14.53
CA HIS A 223 28.07 7.62 13.54
C HIS A 223 27.69 8.10 12.13
N CYS A 224 26.43 8.52 11.92
CA CYS A 224 25.96 9.01 10.61
C CYS A 224 25.80 10.52 10.64
N GLY A 225 26.10 11.20 9.53
CA GLY A 225 25.86 12.63 9.37
C GLY A 225 24.37 13.00 9.47
N PRO A 226 24.03 14.30 9.63
CA PRO A 226 22.65 14.75 9.66
C PRO A 226 21.92 14.30 8.39
N SER A 227 20.62 14.00 8.52
CA SER A 227 19.77 13.68 7.37
C SER A 227 19.71 14.92 6.47
N PRO A 228 19.97 14.84 5.14
CA PRO A 228 19.79 15.97 4.23
C PRO A 228 18.39 16.57 4.40
N PRO A 229 18.28 17.91 4.28
CA PRO A 229 17.04 18.66 4.50
C PRO A 229 15.93 18.28 3.52
#